data_AF-A0A6B3H5Y9-F1
#
_entry.id   AF-A0A6B3H5Y9-F1
#
_cell.length_a   1.000
_cell.length_b   1.000
_cell.length_c   1.000
_cell.angle_alpha   90.00
_cell.angle_beta   90.00
_cell.angle_gamma   90.00
#
_symmetry.space_group_name_H-M   'P 1'
#
loop_
_entity.id
_entity.type
_entity.pdbx_description
1 polymer ?
#
loop_
_entity_poly.entity_id
_entity_poly.type
_entity_poly.pdbx_seq_one_letter_code
_entity_poly.pdbx_strand_id
1 'polypeptide(L)'
;ALTGAELKGKVGDKVTAQVKFTNKGPAWVYRELGTGAASVDVRIPAGTTVTKANGYCSKVTKTHYRCGTSQSWVDEEGGETYSFVLRIDKAVGRTTGKVSFGGQSRPFDRNP
;
A
#
# COMPACT_ATOMS: atom_id res chain seq x y z
N ALA A 1 -6.46 -9.53 1.12
CA ALA A 1 -7.27 -8.30 1.02
C ALA A 1 -6.43 -7.04 1.15
N LEU A 2 -6.80 -6.00 0.40
CA LEU A 2 -6.21 -4.65 0.47
C LEU A 2 -7.28 -3.61 0.78
N THR A 3 -6.93 -2.62 1.60
CA THR A 3 -7.75 -1.43 1.81
C THR A 3 -6.90 -0.18 1.65
N GLY A 4 -7.55 0.89 1.18
CA GLY A 4 -6.96 2.23 1.07
C GLY A 4 -7.70 3.24 1.91
N ALA A 5 -7.33 4.51 1.77
CA ALA A 5 -7.98 5.64 2.44
C ALA A 5 -8.67 6.56 1.41
N GLU A 6 -9.76 7.20 1.84
CA GLU A 6 -10.32 8.38 1.17
C GLU A 6 -10.05 9.61 2.03
N LEU A 7 -9.46 10.64 1.43
CA LEU A 7 -9.02 11.85 2.12
C LEU A 7 -9.41 13.09 1.30
N LYS A 8 -9.60 14.21 1.99
CA LYS A 8 -9.90 15.51 1.39
C LYS A 8 -8.92 16.55 1.90
N GLY A 9 -8.62 17.55 1.07
CA GLY A 9 -7.72 18.65 1.40
C GLY A 9 -7.64 19.67 0.27
N LYS A 10 -6.87 20.73 0.50
CA LYS A 10 -6.61 21.84 -0.43
C LYS A 10 -5.19 21.75 -0.98
N VAL A 11 -4.91 22.47 -2.07
CA VAL A 11 -3.55 22.59 -2.62
C VAL A 11 -2.59 23.12 -1.54
N GLY A 12 -1.46 22.47 -1.37
CA GLY A 12 -0.46 22.75 -0.34
C GLY A 12 -0.58 21.85 0.90
N ASP A 13 -1.76 21.29 1.18
CA ASP A 13 -1.98 20.46 2.36
C ASP A 13 -1.14 19.18 2.29
N LYS A 14 -0.70 18.72 3.47
CA LYS A 14 -0.11 17.40 3.66
C LYS A 14 -1.14 16.49 4.32
N VAL A 15 -1.48 15.40 3.65
CA VAL A 15 -2.41 14.39 4.15
C VAL A 15 -1.71 13.05 4.28
N THR A 16 -2.09 12.25 5.27
CA THR A 16 -1.52 10.92 5.50
C THR A 16 -2.49 9.85 5.01
N ALA A 17 -2.18 9.24 3.86
CA ALA A 17 -2.91 8.10 3.33
C ALA A 17 -2.39 6.80 3.93
N GLN A 18 -3.31 5.93 4.35
CA GLN A 18 -2.97 4.59 4.82
C GLN A 18 -3.43 3.56 3.80
N VAL A 19 -2.53 2.64 3.47
CA VAL A 19 -2.83 1.43 2.71
C VAL A 19 -2.61 0.26 3.64
N LYS A 20 -3.58 -0.64 3.77
CA LYS A 20 -3.46 -1.82 4.63
C LYS A 20 -3.56 -3.09 3.81
N PHE A 21 -2.59 -3.97 4.04
CA PHE A 21 -2.66 -5.38 3.65
C PHE A 21 -3.16 -6.18 4.85
N THR A 22 -4.04 -7.15 4.60
CA THR A 22 -4.48 -8.12 5.60
C THR A 22 -4.59 -9.51 4.99
N ASN A 23 -4.02 -10.50 5.69
CA ASN A 23 -4.22 -11.91 5.43
C ASN A 23 -5.63 -12.31 5.88
N LYS A 24 -6.50 -12.53 4.90
CA LYS A 24 -7.88 -13.02 5.10
C LYS A 24 -8.02 -14.50 4.70
N GLY A 25 -6.89 -15.18 4.53
CA GLY A 25 -6.85 -16.61 4.26
C GLY A 25 -7.16 -17.41 5.52
N PRO A 26 -7.50 -18.69 5.38
CA PRO A 26 -7.83 -19.56 6.50
C PRO A 26 -6.62 -20.01 7.34
N ALA A 27 -5.40 -19.59 6.95
CA ALA A 27 -4.15 -19.99 7.58
C ALA A 27 -3.12 -18.86 7.51
N TRP A 28 -2.13 -18.92 8.40
CA TRP A 28 -0.92 -18.10 8.33
C TRP A 28 -0.07 -18.42 7.10
N VAL A 29 0.77 -17.45 6.71
CA VAL A 29 1.72 -17.58 5.59
C VAL A 29 3.13 -17.49 6.13
N TYR A 30 4.02 -18.35 5.65
CA TYR A 30 5.47 -18.29 5.91
C TYR A 30 6.25 -18.29 4.60
N ARG A 31 7.32 -17.49 4.56
CA ARG A 31 8.32 -17.44 3.48
C ARG A 31 9.70 -17.61 4.08
N GLU A 32 10.69 -17.81 3.22
CA GLU A 32 12.09 -17.83 3.61
C GLU A 32 12.45 -16.60 4.44
N LEU A 33 13.21 -16.80 5.53
CA LEU A 33 13.64 -15.73 6.42
C LEU A 33 14.35 -14.62 5.64
N GLY A 34 13.97 -13.37 5.91
CA GLY A 34 14.48 -12.20 5.20
C GLY A 34 13.69 -11.84 3.94
N THR A 35 12.77 -12.69 3.49
CA THR A 35 11.82 -12.38 2.40
C THR A 35 10.48 -11.96 2.97
N GLY A 36 9.96 -10.79 2.56
CA GLY A 36 8.61 -10.35 2.96
C GLY A 36 7.53 -11.34 2.49
N ALA A 37 6.55 -11.62 3.35
CA ALA A 37 5.44 -12.54 3.10
C ALA A 37 4.57 -12.13 1.90
N ALA A 38 4.39 -10.83 1.69
CA ALA A 38 3.61 -10.28 0.59
C ALA A 38 4.26 -9.02 0.00
N SER A 39 3.99 -8.79 -1.29
CA SER A 39 4.31 -7.53 -1.96
C SER A 39 3.03 -6.79 -2.34
N VAL A 40 3.02 -5.46 -2.14
CA VAL A 40 1.91 -4.56 -2.45
C VAL A 40 2.43 -3.43 -3.33
N ASP A 41 1.80 -3.23 -4.48
CA ASP A 41 2.07 -2.12 -5.38
C ASP A 41 1.07 -0.98 -5.09
N VAL A 42 1.61 0.22 -4.85
CA VAL A 42 0.85 1.44 -4.56
C VAL A 42 1.13 2.47 -5.65
N ARG A 43 0.08 2.88 -6.36
CA ARG A 43 0.08 3.94 -7.37
C ARG A 43 -0.55 5.19 -6.78
N ILE A 44 0.24 6.27 -6.73
CA ILE A 44 -0.14 7.54 -6.12
C ILE A 44 -1.12 8.28 -7.04
N PRO A 45 -2.22 8.85 -6.49
CA PRO A 45 -3.19 9.60 -7.28
C PRO A 45 -2.58 10.83 -7.95
N ALA A 46 -3.15 11.22 -9.09
CA ALA A 46 -2.74 12.42 -9.81
C ALA A 46 -2.92 13.69 -8.96
N GLY A 47 -2.11 14.72 -9.20
CA GLY A 47 -2.20 15.97 -8.45
C GLY A 47 -1.64 15.90 -7.02
N THR A 48 -0.96 14.80 -6.65
CA THR A 48 -0.26 14.67 -5.37
C THR A 48 1.17 14.18 -5.54
N THR A 49 2.02 14.53 -4.58
CA THR A 49 3.41 14.06 -4.50
C THR A 49 3.67 13.44 -3.13
N VAL A 50 4.38 12.31 -3.10
CA VAL A 50 4.83 11.69 -1.84
C VAL A 50 5.96 12.52 -1.25
N THR A 51 5.73 13.08 -0.06
CA THR A 51 6.78 13.75 0.73
C THR A 51 7.44 12.82 1.74
N LYS A 52 6.75 11.76 2.16
CA LYS A 52 7.29 10.70 3.03
C LYS A 52 6.59 9.38 2.71
N ALA A 53 7.36 8.35 2.39
CA ALA A 53 6.86 6.99 2.23
C ALA A 53 7.09 6.18 3.52
N ASN A 54 6.34 5.09 3.69
CA ASN A 54 6.60 4.12 4.75
C ASN A 54 7.95 3.42 4.54
N GLY A 55 8.63 3.05 5.62
CA GLY A 55 9.96 2.44 5.59
C GLY A 55 10.02 1.09 4.85
N TYR A 56 8.91 0.35 4.80
CA TYR A 56 8.81 -0.91 4.07
C TYR A 56 8.48 -0.76 2.59
N CYS A 57 8.39 0.48 2.09
CA CYS A 57 8.03 0.78 0.71
C CYS A 57 9.22 1.36 -0.07
N SER A 58 9.66 0.62 -1.09
CA SER A 58 10.67 1.08 -2.04
C SER A 58 10.03 1.84 -3.20
N LYS A 59 10.67 2.94 -3.59
CA LYS A 59 10.22 3.76 -4.73
C LYS A 59 10.59 3.06 -6.05
N VAL A 60 9.60 2.71 -6.87
CA VAL A 60 9.81 2.16 -8.22
C VAL A 60 9.84 3.28 -9.25
N THR A 61 8.90 4.23 -9.15
CA THR A 61 8.88 5.48 -9.92
C THR A 61 8.40 6.63 -9.03
N LYS A 62 8.27 7.85 -9.58
CA LYS A 62 7.74 9.00 -8.81
C LYS A 62 6.34 8.75 -8.23
N THR A 63 5.51 7.95 -8.89
CA THR A 63 4.12 7.69 -8.51
C THR A 63 3.84 6.20 -8.27
N HIS A 64 4.88 5.36 -8.20
CA HIS A 64 4.75 3.92 -7.97
C HIS A 64 5.71 3.48 -6.88
N TYR A 65 5.15 2.88 -5.84
CA TYR A 65 5.88 2.30 -4.72
C TYR A 65 5.56 0.81 -4.60
N ARG A 66 6.56 0.04 -4.21
CA ARG A 66 6.41 -1.38 -3.89
C ARG A 66 6.73 -1.59 -2.43
N CYS A 67 5.76 -2.10 -1.69
CA CYS A 67 5.85 -2.35 -0.26
C CYS A 67 5.98 -3.84 0.01
N GLY A 68 6.86 -4.19 0.96
CA GLY A 68 6.95 -5.53 1.54
C GLY A 68 6.41 -5.55 2.97
N THR A 69 6.27 -6.72 3.56
CA THR A 69 5.95 -6.86 5.00
C THR A 69 7.21 -6.80 5.85
N SER A 70 7.06 -6.37 7.10
CA SER A 70 8.15 -6.34 8.09
C SER A 70 8.71 -7.71 8.45
N GLN A 71 7.88 -8.76 8.30
CA GLN A 71 8.21 -10.14 8.63
C GLN A 71 8.08 -11.08 7.42
N SER A 72 8.74 -12.22 7.53
CA SER A 72 8.63 -13.33 6.57
C SER A 72 7.38 -14.18 6.77
N TRP A 73 6.58 -13.88 7.79
CA TRP A 73 5.29 -14.50 8.02
C TRP A 73 4.20 -13.46 8.29
N VAL A 74 2.96 -13.89 8.13
CA VAL A 74 1.77 -13.13 8.48
C VAL A 74 0.70 -14.11 8.97
N ASP A 75 0.25 -13.92 10.20
CA ASP A 75 -0.81 -14.72 10.82
C ASP A 75 -2.16 -14.50 10.13
N GLU A 76 -3.14 -15.34 10.45
CA GLU A 76 -4.54 -15.09 10.12
C GLU A 76 -4.97 -13.72 10.66
N GLU A 77 -5.67 -12.93 9.84
CA GLU A 77 -6.12 -11.57 10.17
C GLU A 77 -4.99 -10.55 10.43
N GLY A 78 -3.73 -11.01 10.40
CA GLY A 78 -2.52 -10.20 10.47
C GLY A 78 -2.25 -9.44 9.16
N GLY A 79 -1.30 -8.52 9.19
CA GLY A 79 -0.92 -7.78 7.99
C GLY A 79 -0.02 -6.59 8.28
N GLU A 80 0.00 -5.64 7.35
CA GLU A 80 0.92 -4.50 7.38
C GLU A 80 0.19 -3.22 6.96
N THR A 81 0.52 -2.10 7.61
CA THR A 81 -0.05 -0.79 7.29
C THR A 81 1.03 0.16 6.79
N TYR A 82 0.82 0.66 5.58
CA TYR A 82 1.74 1.54 4.88
C TYR A 82 1.20 2.97 4.88
N SER A 83 1.86 3.85 5.64
CA SER A 83 1.55 5.28 5.68
C SER A 83 2.34 6.06 4.63
N PHE A 84 1.63 6.84 3.82
CA PHE A 84 2.20 7.78 2.85
C PHE A 84 1.76 9.20 3.21
N VAL A 85 2.73 10.09 3.42
CA VAL A 85 2.44 11.53 3.50
C VAL A 85 2.47 12.10 2.09
N LEU A 86 1.32 12.55 1.64
CA LEU A 86 1.10 13.14 0.33
C LEU A 86 0.91 14.65 0.48
N ARG A 87 1.60 15.43 -0.35
CA ARG A 87 1.27 16.84 -0.56
C ARG A 87 0.30 16.95 -1.73
N ILE A 88 -0.77 17.72 -1.59
CA ILE A 88 -1.68 18.05 -2.69
C ILE A 88 -1.05 19.17 -3.51
N ASP A 89 -0.64 18.88 -4.74
CA ASP A 89 0.04 19.85 -5.60
C ASP A 89 -0.93 20.62 -6.51
N LYS A 90 -2.04 19.97 -6.92
CA LYS A 90 -3.01 20.54 -7.85
C LYS A 90 -4.44 20.14 -7.48
N ALA A 91 -5.38 21.06 -7.63
CA ALA A 91 -6.80 20.76 -7.51
C ALA A 91 -7.28 20.08 -8.80
N VAL A 92 -7.37 18.75 -8.78
CA VAL A 92 -7.80 17.92 -9.92
C VAL A 92 -9.19 17.29 -9.71
N GLY A 93 -9.93 17.75 -8.71
CA GLY A 93 -11.17 17.10 -8.26
C GLY A 93 -10.91 15.78 -7.54
N ARG A 94 -11.89 14.87 -7.54
CA ARG A 94 -11.73 13.52 -6.96
C ARG A 94 -10.76 12.74 -7.85
N THR A 95 -9.67 12.28 -7.25
CA THR A 95 -8.66 11.44 -7.89
C THR A 95 -8.47 10.17 -7.08
N THR A 96 -8.08 9.09 -7.76
CA THR A 96 -7.96 7.76 -7.15
C THR A 96 -6.62 7.15 -7.52
N GLY A 97 -5.85 6.76 -6.52
CA GLY A 97 -4.68 5.92 -6.70
C GLY A 97 -5.10 4.46 -6.92
N LYS A 98 -4.14 3.58 -7.20
CA LYS A 98 -4.39 2.13 -7.33
C LYS A 98 -3.55 1.38 -6.31
N VAL A 99 -4.15 0.40 -5.65
CA VAL A 99 -3.43 -0.56 -4.81
C VAL A 99 -3.68 -1.93 -5.39
N SER A 100 -2.64 -2.74 -5.50
CA SER A 100 -2.74 -4.12 -5.97
C SER A 100 -1.67 -4.97 -5.32
N PHE A 101 -1.88 -6.28 -5.33
CA PHE A 101 -0.82 -7.19 -4.97
C PHE A 101 0.23 -7.32 -6.07
N GLY A 102 1.49 -7.37 -5.67
CA GLY A 102 2.60 -7.75 -6.54
C GLY A 102 2.88 -9.25 -6.45
N GLY A 103 3.58 -9.78 -7.47
CA GLY A 103 4.09 -11.16 -7.49
C GLY A 103 3.07 -12.18 -8.02
N GLN A 104 3.13 -13.40 -7.47
CA GLN A 104 2.31 -14.53 -7.90
C GLN A 104 0.81 -14.34 -7.62
N SER A 105 0.00 -15.05 -8.41
CA SER A 105 -1.45 -15.13 -8.22
C SER A 105 -1.82 -15.65 -6.83
N ARG A 106 -2.89 -15.09 -6.26
CA ARG A 106 -3.39 -15.41 -4.92
C ARG A 106 -4.80 -15.97 -5.05
N PRO A 107 -4.95 -17.25 -5.40
CA PRO A 107 -6.24 -17.83 -5.80
C PRO A 107 -7.29 -17.83 -4.68
N PHE A 108 -6.86 -17.68 -3.42
CA PHE A 108 -7.73 -17.61 -2.26
C PHE A 108 -8.11 -16.17 -1.86
N ASP A 109 -7.55 -15.14 -2.50
CA ASP A 109 -7.98 -13.77 -2.25
C ASP A 109 -9.28 -13.47 -2.99
N ARG A 110 -10.36 -13.33 -2.22
CA ARG A 110 -11.69 -13.00 -2.75
C ARG A 110 -11.86 -11.50 -3.07
N ASN A 111 -10.86 -10.68 -2.77
CA ASN A 111 -10.81 -9.26 -3.10
C ASN A 111 -9.45 -8.90 -3.76
N PRO A 112 -9.22 -9.37 -5.00
CA PRO A 112 -7.95 -9.22 -5.71
C PRO A 112 -7.61 -7.78 -6.13
#